data_AF-A0A699YWV5-F1
#
_entry.id   AF-A0A699YWV5-F1
#
_cell.length_a   1.000
_cell.length_b   1.000
_cell.length_c   1.000
_cell.angle_alpha   90.00
_cell.angle_beta   90.00
_cell.angle_gamma   90.00
#
_symmetry.space_group_name_H-M   'P 1'
#
loop_
_entity.id
_entity.type
_entity.pdbx_description
1 polymer ?
#
loop_
_entity_poly.entity_id
_entity_poly.type
_entity_poly.pdbx_seq_one_letter_code
_entity_poly.pdbx_strand_id
1 'polypeptide(L)'
;MAFPYVSLPSTSAFNEPFTKSLLEKWDMRKFSKVCVFRYTKYYHRLAGQELLLDLFNDPSSQEHLQQLAQSLWGEGAGGGGGPGAMLSHPHGPVTEPDQGAEPLLVRGPGGELDKIAPYLDTTKKLYKELVTVQRKSGDSDAIEIVSTVFSIKSFKTESGTLALFPRPSRNSFCYVTIDPMRRLVKMWYHAHLPFW
;
A
#
# COMPACT_ATOMS: atom_id res chain seq x y z
N MET A 1 12.53 -11.76 -13.91
CA MET A 1 11.32 -11.28 -14.63
C MET A 1 11.37 -9.77 -14.62
N ALA A 2 10.85 -9.05 -15.62
CA ALA A 2 10.98 -7.58 -15.66
C ALA A 2 9.69 -6.90 -15.20
N PHE A 3 9.82 -5.83 -14.40
CA PHE A 3 8.71 -5.05 -13.87
C PHE A 3 8.87 -3.56 -14.17
N PRO A 4 8.71 -3.12 -15.43
CA PRO A 4 8.73 -1.71 -15.76
C PRO A 4 7.65 -0.94 -14.99
N TYR A 5 8.06 0.19 -14.40
CA TYR A 5 7.15 1.13 -13.76
C TYR A 5 6.16 1.72 -14.76
N VAL A 6 4.93 1.91 -14.31
CA VAL A 6 3.83 2.53 -15.06
C VAL A 6 3.28 3.66 -14.21
N SER A 7 3.24 4.87 -14.77
CA SER A 7 2.62 6.00 -14.09
C SER A 7 1.12 5.79 -13.94
N LEU A 8 0.59 6.23 -12.80
CA LEU A 8 -0.86 6.27 -12.62
C LEU A 8 -1.48 7.23 -13.65
N PRO A 9 -2.64 6.88 -14.23
CA PRO A 9 -3.34 7.80 -15.11
C PRO A 9 -3.76 9.06 -14.34
N SER A 10 -3.87 10.18 -15.04
CA SER A 10 -4.37 11.43 -14.46
C SER A 10 -5.80 11.31 -13.92
N THR A 11 -6.57 10.37 -14.46
CA THR A 11 -7.94 10.02 -14.05
C THR A 11 -8.03 9.07 -12.85
N SER A 12 -6.88 8.66 -12.28
CA SER A 12 -6.82 7.86 -11.05
C SER A 12 -7.59 8.53 -9.91
N ALA A 13 -8.33 7.76 -9.11
CA ALA A 13 -9.01 8.26 -7.92
C ALA A 13 -7.99 8.77 -6.88
N PHE A 14 -6.77 8.20 -6.84
CA PHE A 14 -5.67 8.75 -6.02
C PHE A 14 -5.22 10.15 -6.46
N ASN A 15 -5.47 10.53 -7.71
CA ASN A 15 -5.12 11.85 -8.23
C ASN A 15 -6.22 12.90 -8.06
N GLU A 16 -7.45 12.48 -7.78
CA GLU A 16 -8.62 13.34 -7.57
C GLU A 16 -8.39 14.31 -6.38
N PRO A 17 -8.62 15.64 -6.55
CA PRO A 17 -8.40 16.61 -5.48
C PRO A 17 -9.20 16.31 -4.20
N PHE A 18 -10.44 15.84 -4.36
CA PHE A 18 -11.30 15.50 -3.24
C PHE A 18 -10.75 14.29 -2.45
N THR A 19 -10.36 13.23 -3.15
CA THR A 19 -9.70 12.06 -2.53
C THR A 19 -8.42 12.46 -1.81
N LYS A 20 -7.60 13.33 -2.40
CA LYS A 20 -6.39 13.86 -1.76
C LYS A 20 -6.68 14.61 -0.46
N SER A 21 -7.70 15.46 -0.46
CA SER A 21 -8.13 16.19 0.76
C SER A 21 -8.58 15.22 1.86
N LEU A 22 -9.30 14.16 1.52
CA LEU A 22 -9.72 13.15 2.50
C LEU A 22 -8.55 12.30 3.00
N LEU A 23 -7.64 11.89 2.12
CA LEU A 23 -6.39 11.22 2.52
C LEU A 23 -5.55 12.10 3.44
N GLU A 24 -5.60 13.42 3.30
CA GLU A 24 -4.93 14.36 4.20
C GLU A 24 -5.61 14.44 5.56
N LYS A 25 -6.95 14.47 5.59
CA LYS A 25 -7.71 14.36 6.85
C LYS A 25 -7.45 13.05 7.59
N TRP A 26 -7.18 11.97 6.87
CA TRP A 26 -6.80 10.67 7.45
C TRP A 26 -5.32 10.57 7.86
N ASP A 27 -4.54 11.63 7.69
CA ASP A 27 -3.08 11.64 7.88
C ASP A 27 -2.34 10.61 7.00
N MET A 28 -2.96 10.24 5.87
CA MET A 28 -2.41 9.27 4.93
C MET A 28 -1.66 9.94 3.79
N ARG A 29 -1.99 11.18 3.42
CA ARG A 29 -1.48 11.81 2.18
C ARG A 29 0.05 11.89 2.09
N LYS A 30 0.74 12.26 3.18
CA LYS A 30 2.19 12.48 3.18
C LYS A 30 2.96 11.17 3.05
N PHE A 31 2.57 10.18 3.84
CA PHE A 31 3.29 8.92 3.97
C PHE A 31 2.65 7.75 3.22
N SER A 32 1.72 8.05 2.30
CA SER A 32 1.11 7.08 1.40
C SER A 32 1.66 7.24 0.00
N LYS A 33 2.06 6.13 -0.62
CA LYS A 33 2.46 6.08 -2.03
C LYS A 33 1.74 4.95 -2.74
N VAL A 34 1.39 5.20 -3.99
CA VAL A 34 0.86 4.19 -4.89
C VAL A 34 1.79 4.10 -6.08
N CYS A 35 2.25 2.90 -6.40
CA CYS A 35 3.04 2.63 -7.58
C CYS A 35 2.46 1.45 -8.34
N VAL A 36 2.69 1.44 -9.64
CA VAL A 36 2.17 0.42 -10.54
C VAL A 36 3.32 -0.11 -11.38
N PHE A 37 3.42 -1.42 -11.47
CA PHE A 37 4.39 -2.12 -12.28
C PHE A 37 3.67 -2.99 -13.27
N ARG A 38 4.14 -3.03 -14.52
CA ARG A 38 3.65 -4.00 -15.50
C ARG A 38 4.54 -5.22 -15.46
N TYR A 39 3.96 -6.40 -15.57
CA TYR A 39 4.73 -7.63 -15.65
C TYR A 39 4.54 -8.31 -17.01
N THR A 40 5.60 -8.97 -17.49
CA THR A 40 5.66 -9.45 -18.89
C THR A 40 5.31 -10.93 -19.04
N LYS A 41 5.63 -11.77 -18.04
CA LYS A 41 5.33 -13.20 -18.08
C LYS A 41 3.87 -13.50 -17.73
N TYR A 42 3.40 -14.66 -18.19
CA TYR A 42 2.11 -15.18 -17.76
C TYR A 42 2.14 -15.49 -16.26
N TYR A 43 1.05 -15.16 -15.58
CA TYR A 43 0.88 -15.34 -14.14
C TYR A 43 -0.29 -16.28 -13.90
N HIS A 44 -0.04 -17.36 -13.15
CA HIS A 44 -1.08 -18.23 -12.64
C HIS A 44 -1.51 -17.76 -11.25
N ARG A 45 -2.81 -17.76 -10.94
CA ARG A 45 -3.36 -17.19 -9.70
C ARG A 45 -2.78 -17.80 -8.41
N LEU A 46 -2.36 -19.06 -8.45
CA LEU A 46 -1.75 -19.76 -7.31
C LEU A 46 -0.28 -19.37 -7.07
N ALA A 47 0.40 -18.79 -8.06
CA ALA A 47 1.81 -18.41 -7.99
C ALA A 47 2.02 -16.96 -7.48
N GLY A 48 1.05 -16.41 -6.73
CA GLY A 48 1.07 -15.02 -6.25
C GLY A 48 2.31 -14.66 -5.46
N GLN A 49 2.73 -15.52 -4.56
CA GLN A 49 3.91 -15.29 -3.73
C GLN A 49 5.19 -15.26 -4.57
N GLU A 50 5.31 -16.12 -5.59
CA GLU A 50 6.45 -16.14 -6.50
C GLU A 50 6.53 -14.83 -7.31
N LEU A 51 5.39 -14.36 -7.84
CA LEU A 51 5.34 -13.07 -8.55
C LEU A 51 5.77 -11.91 -7.65
N LEU A 52 5.34 -11.93 -6.38
CA LEU A 52 5.73 -10.89 -5.41
C LEU A 52 7.22 -10.94 -5.09
N LEU A 53 7.80 -12.14 -4.91
CA LEU A 53 9.23 -12.29 -4.71
C LEU A 53 10.00 -11.78 -5.93
N ASP A 54 9.57 -12.15 -7.14
CA ASP A 54 10.13 -11.64 -8.38
C ASP A 54 10.04 -10.11 -8.50
N LEU A 55 8.93 -9.51 -8.07
CA LEU A 55 8.75 -8.05 -8.03
C LEU A 55 9.72 -7.39 -7.04
N PHE A 56 9.83 -7.91 -5.82
CA PHE A 56 10.70 -7.31 -4.80
C PHE A 56 12.21 -7.55 -5.06
N ASN A 57 12.56 -8.55 -5.86
CA ASN A 57 13.93 -8.82 -6.30
C ASN A 57 14.28 -8.16 -7.65
N ASP A 58 13.31 -7.58 -8.36
CA ASP A 58 13.56 -6.91 -9.64
C ASP A 58 14.29 -5.57 -9.45
N PRO A 59 15.41 -5.31 -10.15
CA PRO A 59 16.20 -4.10 -9.96
C PRO A 59 15.44 -2.80 -10.25
N SER A 60 14.61 -2.78 -11.30
CA SER A 60 13.82 -1.58 -11.65
C SER A 60 12.77 -1.28 -10.58
N SER A 61 12.17 -2.32 -10.02
CA SER A 61 11.24 -2.21 -8.91
C SER A 61 11.95 -1.70 -7.65
N GLN A 62 13.11 -2.28 -7.30
CA GLN A 62 13.90 -1.85 -6.15
C GLN A 62 14.36 -0.40 -6.26
N GLU A 63 14.84 0.03 -7.43
CA GLU A 63 15.24 1.41 -7.68
C GLU A 63 14.06 2.37 -7.44
N HIS A 64 12.89 2.05 -8.00
CA HIS A 64 11.71 2.89 -7.83
C HIS A 64 11.22 2.91 -6.38
N LEU A 65 11.23 1.75 -5.70
CA LEU A 65 10.89 1.64 -4.29
C LEU A 65 11.88 2.42 -3.40
N GLN A 66 13.17 2.43 -3.74
CA GLN A 66 14.20 3.18 -3.04
C GLN A 66 14.02 4.69 -3.25
N GLN A 67 13.71 5.13 -4.46
CA GLN A 67 13.35 6.53 -4.76
C GLN A 67 12.09 6.94 -3.99
N LEU A 68 11.07 6.08 -3.95
CA LEU A 68 9.85 6.31 -3.16
C LEU A 68 10.16 6.42 -1.67
N ALA A 69 10.99 5.52 -1.13
CA ALA A 69 11.44 5.56 0.24
C ALA A 69 12.18 6.88 0.52
N GLN A 70 13.15 7.26 -0.32
CA GLN A 70 13.86 8.54 -0.18
C GLN A 70 12.91 9.74 -0.23
N SER A 71 11.88 9.73 -1.08
CA SER A 71 10.88 10.81 -1.11
C SER A 71 10.04 10.86 0.17
N LEU A 72 9.69 9.70 0.73
CA LEU A 72 8.92 9.56 1.97
C LEU A 72 9.71 10.02 3.19
N TRP A 73 11.00 9.74 3.24
CA TRP A 73 11.88 10.07 4.36
C TRP A 73 12.55 11.45 4.22
N GLY A 74 12.80 11.91 2.99
CA GLY A 74 13.51 13.15 2.69
C GLY A 74 12.68 14.41 2.93
N GLU A 75 11.36 14.34 2.76
CA GLU A 75 10.46 15.50 3.00
C GLU A 75 10.06 15.65 4.49
N GLY A 76 10.27 14.62 5.31
CA GLY A 76 9.88 14.61 6.73
C GLY A 76 11.04 14.57 7.74
N ALA A 77 12.27 14.22 7.32
CA ALA A 77 13.42 14.13 8.21
C ALA A 77 14.12 15.48 8.42
N GLY A 78 13.40 16.47 8.93
CA GLY A 78 13.99 17.61 9.63
C GLY A 78 14.50 17.14 11.00
N GLY A 79 15.55 16.31 11.02
CA GLY A 79 16.12 15.77 12.26
C GLY A 79 16.82 14.42 12.08
N GLY A 80 18.05 14.45 11.58
CA GLY A 80 19.11 13.46 11.77
C GLY A 80 18.72 11.98 11.88
N GLY A 81 18.55 11.31 10.74
CA GLY A 81 18.36 9.85 10.72
C GLY A 81 18.24 9.30 9.30
N GLY A 82 19.29 9.48 8.49
CA GLY A 82 19.35 8.87 7.16
C GLY A 82 19.37 7.33 7.21
N PRO A 83 19.11 6.66 6.07
CA PRO A 83 18.98 5.20 5.97
C PRO A 83 20.26 4.39 6.30
N GLY A 84 21.32 5.02 6.80
CA GLY A 84 22.58 4.40 7.20
C GLY A 84 22.65 3.94 8.66
N ALA A 85 21.64 4.21 9.49
CA ALA A 85 21.63 3.84 10.91
C ALA A 85 20.59 2.76 11.22
N MET A 86 20.70 1.58 10.60
CA MET A 86 19.86 0.42 10.90
C MET A 86 20.70 -0.87 11.03
N LEU A 87 21.79 -0.81 11.79
CA LEU A 87 22.47 -2.00 12.28
C LEU A 87 22.79 -1.81 13.76
N SER A 88 21.82 -2.17 14.58
CA SER A 88 21.91 -2.66 15.95
C SER A 88 20.58 -2.31 16.61
N HIS A 89 19.83 -3.31 17.07
CA HIS A 89 19.46 -3.51 18.47
C HIS A 89 18.63 -4.80 18.55
N PRO A 90 18.79 -5.59 19.63
CA PRO A 90 18.31 -6.96 19.69
C PRO A 90 16.82 -7.08 20.05
N HIS A 91 16.25 -8.21 19.64
CA HIS A 91 14.90 -8.68 19.96
C HIS A 91 14.55 -8.54 21.46
N GLY A 92 13.43 -7.86 21.74
CA GLY A 92 12.65 -8.00 22.98
C GLY A 92 11.35 -8.78 22.71
N PRO A 93 10.78 -9.47 23.72
CA PRO A 93 9.75 -10.48 23.50
C PRO A 93 8.38 -9.88 23.16
N VAL A 94 7.67 -10.59 22.30
CA VAL A 94 6.27 -10.37 21.92
C VAL A 94 5.37 -10.60 23.14
N THR A 95 4.54 -9.62 23.48
CA THR A 95 3.46 -9.78 24.48
C THR A 95 2.11 -9.81 23.76
N GLU A 96 1.26 -10.77 24.16
CA GLU A 96 -0.08 -11.07 23.66
C GLU A 96 -1.12 -9.92 23.85
N PRO A 97 -2.28 -9.97 23.16
CA PRO A 97 -3.10 -8.79 22.91
C PRO A 97 -4.12 -8.51 24.03
N ASP A 98 -4.18 -7.25 24.45
CA ASP A 98 -5.24 -6.71 25.30
C ASP A 98 -6.54 -6.50 24.52
N GLN A 99 -7.65 -6.90 25.15
CA GLN A 99 -9.01 -6.86 24.63
C GLN A 99 -9.61 -5.48 24.86
N GLY A 100 -9.92 -4.75 23.79
CA GLY A 100 -10.57 -3.45 23.91
C GLY A 100 -10.58 -2.69 22.59
N ALA A 101 -11.37 -3.16 21.62
CA ALA A 101 -11.63 -2.39 20.41
C ALA A 101 -12.76 -1.37 20.70
N GLU A 102 -12.39 -0.19 21.18
CA GLU A 102 -13.26 0.98 21.15
C GLU A 102 -13.55 1.38 19.69
N PRO A 103 -14.80 1.76 19.34
CA PRO A 103 -15.15 2.15 17.98
C PRO A 103 -14.45 3.44 17.56
N LEU A 104 -13.75 3.39 16.41
CA LEU A 104 -12.94 4.45 15.85
C LEU A 104 -13.82 5.66 15.42
N LEU A 105 -14.02 6.63 16.32
CA LEU A 105 -14.64 7.92 15.99
C LEU A 105 -13.55 8.90 15.52
N VAL A 106 -13.58 9.26 14.23
CA VAL A 106 -12.71 10.30 13.65
C VAL A 106 -13.19 11.66 14.12
N ARG A 107 -12.44 12.29 15.05
CA ARG A 107 -12.78 13.60 15.62
C ARG A 107 -12.04 14.72 14.88
N GLY A 108 -12.77 15.56 14.15
CA GLY A 108 -12.23 16.76 13.50
C GLY A 108 -12.10 17.96 14.47
N PRO A 109 -11.26 18.95 14.16
CA PRO A 109 -11.17 20.19 14.93
C PRO A 109 -12.38 21.07 14.60
N GLY A 110 -13.36 21.11 15.51
CA GLY A 110 -14.58 21.92 15.33
C GLY A 110 -15.86 21.35 15.94
N GLY A 111 -15.86 20.11 16.43
CA GLY A 111 -17.01 19.55 17.15
C GLY A 111 -18.21 19.16 16.28
N GLU A 112 -18.16 19.35 14.96
CA GLU A 112 -19.14 18.77 14.03
C GLU A 112 -18.71 17.34 13.68
N LEU A 113 -19.59 16.36 13.94
CA LEU A 113 -19.37 14.97 13.52
C LEU A 113 -19.33 14.95 12.00
N ASP A 114 -18.18 14.67 11.42
CA ASP A 114 -18.08 14.53 9.98
C ASP A 114 -19.04 13.44 9.50
N LYS A 115 -19.81 13.75 8.45
CA LYS A 115 -20.68 12.77 7.80
C LYS A 115 -19.80 11.61 7.31
N ILE A 116 -20.18 10.37 7.66
CA ILE A 116 -19.42 9.17 7.26
C ILE A 116 -19.48 8.89 5.75
N ALA A 117 -20.55 9.35 5.08
CA ALA A 117 -20.80 9.11 3.65
C ALA A 117 -19.62 9.48 2.71
N PRO A 118 -19.06 10.70 2.73
CA PRO A 118 -17.92 11.06 1.88
C PRO A 118 -16.68 10.18 2.06
N TYR A 119 -16.48 9.64 3.26
CA TYR A 119 -15.40 8.70 3.54
C TYR A 119 -15.69 7.34 2.90
N LEU A 120 -16.89 6.80 3.07
CA LEU A 120 -17.30 5.54 2.45
C LEU A 120 -17.24 5.61 0.92
N ASP A 121 -17.67 6.71 0.33
CA ASP A 121 -17.66 6.88 -1.12
C ASP A 121 -16.24 6.96 -1.67
N THR A 122 -15.35 7.64 -0.95
CA THR A 122 -13.92 7.69 -1.30
C THR A 122 -13.24 6.34 -1.13
N THR A 123 -13.50 5.63 -0.03
CA THR A 123 -13.01 4.26 0.16
C THR A 123 -13.50 3.32 -0.93
N LYS A 124 -14.77 3.42 -1.35
CA LYS A 124 -15.31 2.65 -2.48
C LYS A 124 -14.61 2.99 -3.80
N LYS A 125 -14.33 4.28 -4.06
CA LYS A 125 -13.58 4.72 -5.25
C LYS A 125 -12.18 4.11 -5.27
N LEU A 126 -11.44 4.23 -4.16
CA LEU A 126 -10.09 3.66 -4.03
C LEU A 126 -10.11 2.13 -4.17
N TYR A 127 -11.08 1.46 -3.55
CA TYR A 127 -11.27 0.02 -3.67
C TYR A 127 -11.47 -0.42 -5.12
N LYS A 128 -12.36 0.27 -5.86
CA LYS A 128 -12.63 0.00 -7.29
C LYS A 128 -11.43 0.27 -8.19
N GLU A 129 -10.53 1.16 -7.78
CA GLU A 129 -9.29 1.39 -8.52
C GLU A 129 -8.26 0.28 -8.29
N LEU A 130 -8.20 -0.28 -7.08
CA LEU A 130 -7.26 -1.34 -6.76
C LEU A 130 -7.70 -2.67 -7.39
N VAL A 131 -8.96 -3.05 -7.20
CA VAL A 131 -9.53 -4.36 -7.55
C VAL A 131 -10.10 -4.36 -8.97
N THR A 132 -9.89 -5.48 -9.68
CA THR A 132 -10.45 -5.70 -11.02
C THR A 132 -11.46 -6.85 -10.98
N VAL A 133 -12.64 -6.58 -11.54
CA VAL A 133 -13.75 -7.54 -11.67
C VAL A 133 -14.03 -7.84 -13.14
N GLN A 134 -14.57 -9.01 -13.42
CA GLN A 134 -15.06 -9.37 -14.75
C GLN A 134 -16.37 -10.13 -14.66
N ARG A 135 -17.07 -10.24 -15.78
CA ARG A 135 -18.18 -11.20 -15.90
C ARG A 135 -17.61 -12.60 -15.99
N LYS A 136 -18.16 -13.51 -15.20
CA LYS A 136 -17.75 -14.91 -15.18
C LYS A 136 -18.01 -15.54 -16.54
N SER A 137 -17.04 -16.27 -17.08
CA SER A 137 -17.25 -16.99 -18.34
C SER A 137 -18.36 -18.03 -18.18
N GLY A 138 -19.42 -17.92 -18.99
CA GLY A 138 -20.57 -18.84 -18.98
C GLY A 138 -21.80 -18.35 -18.22
N ASP A 139 -21.72 -17.22 -17.51
CA ASP A 139 -22.87 -16.58 -16.86
C ASP A 139 -22.73 -15.06 -16.96
N SER A 140 -23.55 -14.45 -17.82
CA SER A 140 -23.47 -13.01 -18.10
C SER A 140 -23.88 -12.12 -16.93
N ASP A 141 -24.60 -12.67 -15.94
CA ASP A 141 -25.09 -11.92 -14.78
C ASP A 141 -24.15 -12.08 -13.56
N ALA A 142 -23.37 -13.16 -13.51
CA ALA A 142 -22.39 -13.38 -12.46
C ALA A 142 -21.11 -12.54 -12.66
N ILE A 143 -20.74 -11.78 -11.62
CA ILE A 143 -19.49 -11.02 -11.54
C ILE A 143 -18.51 -11.74 -10.63
N GLU A 144 -17.25 -11.85 -11.05
CA GLU A 144 -16.16 -12.40 -10.24
C GLU A 144 -15.01 -11.41 -10.06
N ILE A 145 -14.33 -11.50 -8.91
CA ILE A 145 -13.10 -10.76 -8.64
C ILE A 145 -11.92 -11.53 -9.25
N VAL A 146 -11.22 -10.86 -10.15
CA VAL A 146 -10.11 -11.44 -10.92
C VAL A 146 -8.77 -11.12 -10.28
N SER A 147 -8.65 -9.92 -9.74
CA SER A 147 -7.42 -9.48 -9.07
C SER A 147 -7.21 -10.20 -7.74
N THR A 148 -5.96 -10.48 -7.40
CA THR A 148 -5.58 -11.04 -6.10
C THR A 148 -4.91 -9.96 -5.26
N VAL A 149 -5.33 -9.81 -3.99
CA VAL A 149 -4.82 -8.78 -3.09
C VAL A 149 -4.05 -9.42 -1.95
N PHE A 150 -2.84 -8.93 -1.69
CA PHE A 150 -1.97 -9.36 -0.61
C PHE A 150 -1.76 -8.23 0.39
N SER A 151 -1.87 -8.54 1.69
CA SER A 151 -1.37 -7.67 2.75
C SER A 151 0.05 -8.09 3.08
N ILE A 152 1.02 -7.26 2.71
CA ILE A 152 2.43 -7.54 2.94
C ILE A 152 2.77 -7.14 4.37
N LYS A 153 3.26 -8.11 5.15
CA LYS A 153 3.73 -7.89 6.53
C LYS A 153 5.26 -7.88 6.60
N SER A 154 5.88 -8.72 5.79
CA SER A 154 7.33 -8.83 5.64
C SER A 154 7.63 -9.53 4.33
N PHE A 155 8.81 -9.28 3.76
CA PHE A 155 9.34 -10.08 2.66
C PHE A 155 10.82 -10.33 2.91
N LYS A 156 11.33 -11.45 2.38
CA LYS A 156 12.73 -11.81 2.43
C LYS A 156 13.31 -11.63 1.04
N THR A 157 14.35 -10.83 0.93
CA THR A 157 15.18 -10.78 -0.27
C THR A 157 16.39 -11.68 -0.06
N GLU A 158 17.14 -11.94 -1.12
CA GLU A 158 18.42 -12.68 -1.05
C GLU A 158 19.42 -11.98 -0.12
N SER A 159 19.29 -10.67 0.07
CA SER A 159 20.12 -9.85 0.96
C SER A 159 19.63 -9.80 2.42
N GLY A 160 18.49 -10.42 2.75
CA GLY A 160 17.96 -10.49 4.12
C GLY A 160 16.48 -10.10 4.25
N THR A 161 15.99 -10.00 5.49
CA THR A 161 14.63 -9.52 5.78
C THR A 161 14.67 -8.01 5.92
N LEU A 162 13.96 -7.28 5.05
CA LEU A 162 13.86 -5.82 5.13
C LEU A 162 12.71 -5.42 6.06
N ALA A 163 12.95 -4.42 6.90
CA ALA A 163 11.90 -3.78 7.67
C ALA A 163 10.98 -3.01 6.71
N LEU A 164 9.75 -3.50 6.53
CA LEU A 164 8.78 -2.92 5.60
C LEU A 164 8.31 -1.53 6.04
N PHE A 165 8.24 -1.31 7.35
CA PHE A 165 7.81 -0.04 7.95
C PHE A 165 8.90 0.47 8.89
N PRO A 166 9.05 1.80 9.03
CA PRO A 166 10.05 2.41 9.93
C PRO A 166 9.79 2.05 11.41
N ARG A 167 8.52 1.87 11.76
CA ARG A 167 8.02 1.61 13.10
C ARG A 167 6.81 0.68 13.01
N PRO A 168 6.67 -0.27 13.93
CA PRO A 168 5.43 -1.04 14.06
C PRO A 168 4.26 -0.11 14.36
N SER A 169 3.19 -0.20 13.56
CA SER A 169 1.94 0.50 13.83
C SER A 169 0.78 -0.27 13.19
N ARG A 170 -0.38 -0.26 13.86
CA ARG A 170 -1.62 -0.81 13.29
C ARG A 170 -2.11 -0.02 12.08
N ASN A 171 -1.68 1.24 11.97
CA ASN A 171 -2.07 2.15 10.90
C ASN A 171 -1.14 2.05 9.68
N SER A 172 0.00 1.36 9.80
CA SER A 172 0.88 1.08 8.66
C SER A 172 0.37 -0.12 7.85
N PHE A 173 0.37 0.00 6.53
CA PHE A 173 -0.01 -1.10 5.65
C PHE A 173 0.71 -1.07 4.32
N CYS A 174 0.79 -2.23 3.69
CA CYS A 174 1.23 -2.38 2.32
C CYS A 174 0.30 -3.39 1.65
N TYR A 175 -0.51 -2.91 0.72
CA TYR A 175 -1.40 -3.74 -0.08
C TYR A 175 -0.85 -3.87 -1.48
N VAL A 176 -0.66 -5.11 -1.94
CA VAL A 176 -0.25 -5.38 -3.32
C VAL A 176 -1.38 -6.10 -4.03
N THR A 177 -1.88 -5.50 -5.10
CA THR A 177 -2.94 -6.05 -5.94
C THR A 177 -2.37 -6.48 -7.28
N ILE A 178 -2.51 -7.77 -7.60
CA ILE A 178 -2.13 -8.34 -8.88
C ILE A 178 -3.37 -8.38 -9.77
N ASP A 179 -3.32 -7.69 -10.90
CA ASP A 179 -4.36 -7.66 -11.93
C ASP A 179 -3.89 -8.44 -13.16
N PRO A 180 -4.37 -9.69 -13.36
CA PRO A 180 -3.95 -10.52 -14.47
C PRO A 180 -4.53 -10.11 -15.82
N MET A 181 -5.65 -9.37 -15.83
CA MET A 181 -6.26 -8.89 -17.07
C MET A 181 -5.43 -7.77 -17.68
N ARG A 182 -4.96 -6.85 -16.84
CA ARG A 182 -4.14 -5.70 -17.27
C ARG A 182 -2.64 -6.00 -17.24
N ARG A 183 -2.24 -7.14 -16.67
CA ARG A 183 -0.86 -7.51 -16.35
C ARG A 183 -0.15 -6.45 -15.53
N LEU A 184 -0.83 -5.95 -14.50
CA LEU A 184 -0.34 -4.91 -13.60
C LEU A 184 -0.26 -5.42 -12.17
N VAL A 185 0.78 -5.01 -11.46
CA VAL A 185 0.85 -5.07 -10.01
C VAL A 185 0.75 -3.65 -9.47
N LYS A 186 -0.27 -3.39 -8.65
CA LYS A 186 -0.46 -2.11 -7.96
C LYS A 186 -0.05 -2.28 -6.51
N MET A 187 0.84 -1.45 -6.02
CA MET A 187 1.19 -1.42 -4.61
C MET A 187 0.70 -0.11 -3.99
N TRP A 188 -0.05 -0.22 -2.91
CA TRP A 188 -0.42 0.89 -2.06
C TRP A 188 0.26 0.73 -0.69
N TYR A 189 1.25 1.57 -0.47
CA TYR A 189 2.04 1.60 0.76
C TYR A 189 1.66 2.82 1.59
N HIS A 190 1.50 2.62 2.90
CA HIS A 190 1.38 3.70 3.87
C HIS A 190 2.13 3.36 5.16
N ALA A 191 2.96 4.29 5.62
CA ALA A 191 3.60 4.22 6.93
C ALA A 191 3.00 5.26 7.86
N HIS A 192 2.54 4.83 9.02
CA HIS A 192 2.17 5.76 10.08
C HIS A 192 3.42 6.27 10.79
N LEU A 193 3.53 7.59 10.91
CA LEU A 193 4.57 8.26 11.66
C LEU A 193 3.90 9.21 12.66
N PRO A 194 4.10 8.99 13.98
CA PRO A 194 3.61 9.93 14.98
C PRO A 194 4.33 11.27 14.79
N PHE A 195 3.57 12.35 14.76
CA PHE A 195 4.06 13.72 14.56
C PHE A 195 4.39 14.44 15.88
N TRP A 196 4.89 13.70 16.88
CA TRP A 196 5.31 14.21 18.18
C TRP A 196 6.62 13.56 18.65
#